data_AF-A0A174Z923-F1
#
_entry.id   AF-A0A174Z923-F1
#
_cell.length_a   1.000
_cell.length_b   1.000
_cell.length_c   1.000
_cell.angle_alpha   90.00
_cell.angle_beta   90.00
_cell.angle_gamma   90.00
#
_symmetry.space_group_name_H-M   'P 1'
#
loop_
_entity.id
_entity.type
_entity.pdbx_description
1 polymer ?
#
loop_
_entity_poly.entity_id
_entity_poly.type
_entity_poly.pdbx_seq_one_letter_code
_entity_poly.pdbx_strand_id
1 'polypeptide(L)'
;MKTQKIKLNETQKKAVQFLILAALVSVIIFVPQLRVLADDGAQDGAAIVTGAFSNLIAIVTALISSIGAIILLWAFFEVGVSMQSQEGTMQAMGFKRVGGGLVMTLAPQLVNAIIG
;
A
#
# COMPACT_ATOMS: atom_id res chain seq x y z
N MET A 1 53.14 14.50 -28.90
CA MET A 1 53.20 14.14 -27.47
C MET A 1 53.87 12.78 -27.35
N LYS A 2 55.10 12.70 -26.81
CA LYS A 2 55.87 11.45 -26.76
C LYS A 2 55.29 10.57 -25.65
N THR A 3 54.68 9.43 -25.99
CA THR A 3 54.21 8.44 -25.02
C THR A 3 55.43 7.84 -24.29
N GLN A 4 55.74 8.36 -23.10
CA GLN A 4 56.78 7.76 -22.25
C GLN A 4 56.31 6.37 -21.85
N LYS A 5 57.00 5.34 -22.35
CA LYS A 5 56.85 3.97 -21.84
C LYS A 5 57.49 3.94 -20.45
N ILE A 6 56.69 4.07 -19.40
CA ILE A 6 57.16 3.91 -18.02
C ILE A 6 57.70 2.47 -17.91
N LYS A 7 59.02 2.32 -17.73
CA LYS A 7 59.64 1.01 -17.45
C LYS A 7 59.35 0.65 -16.00
N LEU A 8 58.19 0.08 -15.73
CA LEU A 8 57.86 -0.41 -14.39
C LEU A 8 58.70 -1.64 -14.07
N ASN A 9 59.36 -1.62 -12.91
CA ASN A 9 60.02 -2.80 -12.34
C ASN A 9 58.96 -3.89 -12.05
N GLU A 10 59.33 -5.16 -12.01
CA GLU A 10 58.42 -6.31 -11.78
C GLU A 10 57.51 -6.07 -10.56
N THR A 11 58.05 -5.51 -9.48
CA THR A 11 57.33 -5.14 -8.26
C THR A 11 56.31 -4.02 -8.48
N GLN A 12 56.64 -3.01 -9.30
CA GLN A 12 55.72 -1.90 -9.61
C GLN A 12 54.60 -2.37 -10.54
N LYS A 13 54.87 -3.27 -11.49
CA LYS A 13 53.83 -3.87 -12.33
C LYS A 13 52.84 -4.67 -11.49
N LYS A 14 53.33 -5.47 -10.53
CA LYS A 14 52.48 -6.21 -9.57
C LYS A 14 51.68 -5.27 -8.67
N ALA A 15 52.27 -4.18 -8.18
CA ALA A 15 51.56 -3.18 -7.38
C ALA A 15 50.47 -2.45 -8.18
N VAL A 16 50.76 -2.08 -9.43
CA VAL A 16 49.77 -1.45 -10.31
C VAL A 16 48.66 -2.44 -10.70
N GLN A 17 49.00 -3.71 -10.94
CA GLN A 17 47.99 -4.76 -11.14
C GLN A 17 47.11 -4.96 -9.90
N PHE A 18 47.69 -4.92 -8.70
CA PHE A 18 46.92 -5.02 -7.45
C PHE A 18 46.00 -3.81 -7.24
N LEU A 19 46.47 -2.59 -7.54
CA LEU A 19 45.65 -1.38 -7.49
C LEU A 19 44.51 -1.40 -8.52
N ILE A 20 44.78 -1.87 -9.74
CA ILE A 20 43.75 -2.04 -10.78
C ILE A 20 42.73 -3.09 -10.33
N LEU A 21 43.18 -4.22 -9.76
CA LEU A 21 42.29 -5.26 -9.25
C LEU A 21 41.45 -4.74 -8.08
N ALA A 22 42.04 -4.01 -7.13
CA ALA A 22 41.33 -3.42 -6.00
C ALA A 22 40.28 -2.40 -6.44
N ALA A 23 40.59 -1.59 -7.45
CA ALA A 23 39.61 -0.67 -8.07
C ALA A 23 38.49 -1.43 -8.81
N LEU A 24 38.80 -2.55 -9.46
CA LEU A 24 37.79 -3.38 -10.14
C LEU A 24 36.85 -4.05 -9.13
N VAL A 25 37.40 -4.57 -8.03
CA VAL A 25 36.64 -5.17 -6.93
C VAL A 25 35.77 -4.13 -6.24
N SER A 26 36.29 -2.93 -5.98
CA SER A 26 35.49 -1.86 -5.39
C SER A 26 34.35 -1.43 -6.30
N VAL A 27 34.56 -1.33 -7.62
CA VAL A 27 33.51 -1.04 -8.60
C VAL A 27 32.46 -2.15 -8.66
N ILE A 28 32.85 -3.43 -8.63
CA ILE A 28 31.90 -4.56 -8.64
C ILE A 28 31.02 -4.57 -7.38
N ILE A 29 31.55 -4.17 -6.23
CA ILE A 29 30.80 -4.12 -4.95
C ILE A 29 29.98 -2.83 -4.81
N PHE A 30 30.47 -1.69 -5.31
CA PHE A 30 29.80 -0.38 -5.16
C PHE A 30 28.84 0.00 -6.29
N VAL A 31 28.99 -0.52 -7.51
CA VAL A 31 28.06 -0.19 -8.61
C VAL A 31 26.65 -0.80 -8.45
N PRO A 32 26.46 -2.04 -7.93
CA PRO A 32 25.13 -2.59 -7.73
C PRO A 32 24.29 -1.79 -6.73
N GLN A 33 24.90 -1.30 -5.64
CA GLN A 33 24.21 -0.46 -4.64
C GLN A 33 23.82 0.92 -5.19
N LEU A 34 24.59 1.48 -6.13
CA LEU A 34 24.20 2.72 -6.84
C LEU A 34 23.09 2.48 -7.85
N ARG A 35 23.03 1.31 -8.49
CA ARG A 35 21.92 0.93 -9.38
C ARG A 35 20.63 0.72 -8.61
N VAL A 36 20.69 0.13 -7.41
CA VAL A 36 19.53 0.05 -6.51
C VAL A 36 19.05 1.46 -6.14
N LEU A 37 19.94 2.40 -5.84
CA LEU A 37 19.53 3.76 -5.47
C LEU A 37 19.02 4.60 -6.67
N ALA A 38 19.45 4.28 -7.88
CA ALA A 38 19.09 5.01 -9.12
C ALA A 38 17.95 4.37 -9.92
N ASP A 39 17.52 3.16 -9.54
CA ASP A 39 16.34 2.53 -10.11
C ASP A 39 15.12 3.06 -9.34
N ASP A 40 14.15 3.66 -10.04
CA ASP A 40 12.84 4.05 -9.50
C ASP A 40 12.10 2.86 -8.84
N GLY A 41 12.63 1.64 -8.99
CA GLY A 41 12.19 0.38 -8.39
C GLY A 41 12.82 0.00 -7.06
N ALA A 42 13.74 0.78 -6.47
CA ALA A 42 14.00 0.66 -5.03
C ALA A 42 12.83 1.25 -4.25
N GLN A 43 11.71 0.52 -4.27
CA GLN A 43 10.63 0.77 -3.33
C GLN A 43 11.24 0.58 -1.95
N ASP A 44 11.49 1.71 -1.28
CA ASP A 44 11.81 1.82 0.13
C ASP A 44 11.01 0.73 0.87
N GLY A 45 11.62 -0.06 1.76
CA GLY A 45 10.91 -1.17 2.41
C GLY A 45 9.59 -0.72 3.04
N ALA A 46 9.53 0.55 3.44
CA ALA A 46 8.32 1.26 3.84
C ALA A 46 7.21 1.30 2.77
N ALA A 47 7.51 1.57 1.50
CA ALA A 47 6.53 1.64 0.42
C ALA A 47 5.87 0.29 0.13
N ILE A 48 6.63 -0.81 0.19
CA ILE A 48 6.10 -2.17 0.03
C ILE A 48 5.12 -2.50 1.17
N VAL A 49 5.53 -2.19 2.41
CA VAL A 49 4.68 -2.40 3.59
C VAL A 49 3.43 -1.52 3.51
N THR A 50 3.56 -0.23 3.22
CA THR A 50 2.41 0.69 3.09
C THR A 50 1.45 0.26 1.98
N GLY A 51 1.97 -0.21 0.84
CA GLY A 51 1.14 -0.74 -0.25
C GLY A 51 0.33 -1.98 0.16
N ALA A 52 0.96 -2.93 0.84
CA ALA A 52 0.28 -4.12 1.34
C ALA A 52 -0.82 -3.79 2.36
N PHE A 53 -0.54 -2.89 3.31
CA PHE A 53 -1.54 -2.44 4.29
C PHE A 53 -2.68 -1.64 3.65
N SER A 54 -2.39 -0.82 2.64
CA SER A 54 -3.42 -0.06 1.90
C SER A 54 -4.41 -0.98 1.20
N ASN A 55 -3.92 -2.05 0.56
CA ASN A 55 -4.78 -3.06 -0.07
C ASN A 55 -5.64 -3.80 0.96
N LEU A 56 -5.07 -4.15 2.12
CA LEU A 56 -5.82 -4.80 3.19
C LEU A 56 -6.94 -3.88 3.72
N ILE A 57 -6.65 -2.61 3.97
CA ILE A 57 -7.65 -1.62 4.42
C ILE A 57 -8.76 -1.46 3.38
N ALA A 58 -8.42 -1.45 2.08
CA ALA A 58 -9.40 -1.38 1.00
C ALA A 58 -10.35 -2.60 1.00
N ILE A 59 -9.80 -3.81 1.20
CA ILE A 59 -10.61 -5.03 1.29
C ILE A 59 -11.55 -4.98 2.50
N VAL A 60 -11.02 -4.63 3.68
CA VAL A 60 -11.83 -4.52 4.91
C VAL A 60 -12.92 -3.46 4.76
N THR A 61 -12.59 -2.31 4.15
CA THR A 61 -13.54 -1.24 3.84
C THR A 61 -14.67 -1.73 2.93
N ALA A 62 -14.33 -2.44 1.86
CA ALA A 62 -15.32 -3.02 0.95
C ALA A 62 -16.23 -4.04 1.66
N LEU A 63 -15.66 -4.87 2.55
CA LEU A 63 -16.42 -5.85 3.33
C LEU A 63 -17.41 -5.18 4.29
N ILE A 64 -16.98 -4.18 5.07
CA ILE A 64 -17.85 -3.46 6.02
C ILE A 64 -19.00 -2.80 5.27
N SER A 65 -18.72 -2.13 4.15
CA SER A 65 -19.77 -1.50 3.34
C SER A 65 -20.73 -2.54 2.74
N SER A 66 -20.22 -3.68 2.29
CA SER A 66 -21.04 -4.79 1.76
C SER A 66 -21.96 -5.40 2.82
N ILE A 67 -21.46 -5.58 4.05
CA ILE A 67 -22.28 -6.05 5.18
C ILE A 67 -23.36 -5.03 5.52
N GLY A 68 -23.01 -3.75 5.55
CA GLY A 68 -23.98 -2.67 5.72
C GLY A 68 -25.08 -2.74 4.65
N ALA A 69 -24.73 -3.01 3.39
CA ALA A 69 -25.69 -3.06 2.29
C ALA A 69 -26.68 -4.22 2.44
N ILE A 70 -26.21 -5.37 2.92
CA ILE A 70 -27.08 -6.53 3.24
C ILE A 70 -28.06 -6.18 4.36
N ILE A 71 -27.58 -5.55 5.44
CA ILE A 71 -28.43 -5.14 6.56
C ILE A 71 -29.45 -4.09 6.11
N LEU A 72 -29.04 -3.14 5.28
CA LEU A 72 -29.91 -2.10 4.72
C LEU A 72 -31.01 -2.71 3.83
N LEU A 73 -30.64 -3.65 2.96
CA LEU A 73 -31.59 -4.39 2.12
C LEU A 73 -32.63 -5.13 2.99
N TRP A 74 -32.16 -5.75 4.07
CA TRP A 74 -33.06 -6.42 5.01
C TRP A 74 -33.94 -5.42 5.79
N ALA A 75 -33.43 -4.25 6.15
CA ALA A 75 -34.21 -3.20 6.80
C ALA A 75 -35.35 -2.67 5.90
N PHE A 76 -35.16 -2.65 4.57
CA PHE A 76 -36.25 -2.31 3.65
C PHE A 76 -37.37 -3.36 3.64
N PHE A 77 -37.04 -4.65 3.78
CA PHE A 77 -38.06 -5.68 3.94
C PHE A 77 -38.88 -5.47 5.21
N GLU A 78 -38.24 -5.07 6.32
CA GLU A 78 -38.96 -4.74 7.55
C GLU A 78 -39.83 -3.49 7.44
N VAL A 79 -39.39 -2.47 6.70
CA VAL A 79 -40.27 -1.33 6.39
C VAL A 79 -41.50 -1.81 5.63
N GLY A 80 -41.34 -2.69 4.63
CA GLY A 80 -42.45 -3.27 3.88
C GLY A 80 -43.44 -4.08 4.73
N VAL A 81 -42.96 -4.83 5.72
CA VAL A 81 -43.82 -5.52 6.70
C VAL A 81 -44.49 -4.51 7.64
N SER A 82 -43.75 -3.49 8.09
CA SER A 82 -44.28 -2.48 8.99
C SER A 82 -45.40 -1.63 8.37
N MET A 83 -45.37 -1.38 7.06
CA MET A 83 -46.42 -0.66 6.33
C MET A 83 -47.75 -1.42 6.27
N GLN A 84 -47.72 -2.75 6.49
CA GLN A 84 -48.93 -3.57 6.61
C GLN A 84 -49.47 -3.57 8.04
N SER A 85 -48.71 -3.06 9.02
CA SER A 85 -49.16 -2.95 10.39
C SER A 85 -49.98 -1.68 10.62
N GLN A 86 -51.06 -1.81 11.40
CA GLN A 86 -51.91 -0.68 11.82
C GLN A 86 -51.30 0.07 13.01
N GLU A 87 -50.18 -0.43 13.56
CA GLU A 87 -49.48 0.17 14.70
C GLU A 87 -48.36 1.09 14.21
N GLY A 88 -48.53 2.40 14.42
CA GLY A 88 -47.52 3.40 14.05
C GLY A 88 -46.15 3.16 14.69
N THR A 89 -46.10 2.49 15.84
CA THR A 89 -44.84 2.12 16.51
C THR A 89 -44.03 1.13 15.67
N MET A 90 -44.66 0.14 15.03
CA MET A 90 -43.95 -0.81 14.17
C MET A 90 -43.41 -0.14 12.91
N GLN A 91 -44.15 0.82 12.33
CA GLN A 91 -43.69 1.63 11.19
C GLN A 91 -42.45 2.46 11.56
N ALA A 92 -42.46 3.10 12.73
CA ALA A 92 -41.33 3.87 13.22
C ALA A 92 -40.08 3.00 13.47
N MET A 93 -40.27 1.76 13.95
CA MET A 93 -39.16 0.82 14.19
C MET A 93 -38.53 0.31 12.89
N GLY A 94 -39.32 0.04 11.85
CA GLY A 94 -38.81 -0.31 10.53
C GLY A 94 -37.95 0.82 9.95
N PHE A 95 -38.41 2.07 10.04
CA PHE A 95 -37.66 3.23 9.55
C PHE A 95 -36.35 3.48 10.32
N LYS A 96 -36.34 3.27 11.64
CA LYS A 96 -35.13 3.38 12.46
C LYS A 96 -34.05 2.39 12.02
N ARG A 97 -34.43 1.18 11.62
CA ARG A 97 -33.47 0.16 11.13
C ARG A 97 -32.91 0.49 9.76
N VAL A 98 -33.67 1.18 8.90
CA VAL A 98 -33.13 1.74 7.64
C VAL A 98 -32.07 2.79 7.94
N GLY A 99 -32.32 3.70 8.89
CA GLY A 99 -31.31 4.68 9.33
C GLY A 99 -30.03 4.01 9.83
N GLY A 100 -30.15 2.97 10.66
CA GLY A 100 -29.01 2.18 11.13
C GLY A 100 -28.24 1.49 9.99
N GLY A 101 -28.95 0.86 9.05
CA GLY A 101 -28.36 0.22 7.88
C GLY A 101 -27.60 1.20 6.97
N LEU A 102 -28.13 2.42 6.79
CA LEU A 102 -27.49 3.48 6.02
C LEU A 102 -26.19 3.99 6.67
N VAL A 103 -26.19 4.12 8.00
CA VAL A 103 -24.96 4.50 8.72
C VAL A 103 -23.92 3.39 8.60
N MET A 104 -24.34 2.12 8.64
CA MET A 104 -23.43 0.97 8.50
C MET A 104 -22.82 0.85 7.09
N THR A 105 -23.58 1.11 6.02
CA THR A 105 -23.03 1.12 4.65
C THR A 105 -21.99 2.21 4.46
N LEU A 106 -22.22 3.37 5.08
CA LEU A 106 -21.38 4.56 4.96
C LEU A 106 -20.26 4.63 6.01
N ALA A 107 -20.21 3.70 6.96
CA ALA A 107 -19.29 3.76 8.09
C ALA A 107 -17.81 3.89 7.66
N PRO A 108 -17.30 3.14 6.67
CA PRO A 108 -15.90 3.32 6.22
C PRO A 108 -15.62 4.70 5.62
N GLN A 109 -16.58 5.25 4.88
CA GLN A 109 -16.47 6.59 4.28
C GLN A 109 -16.50 7.68 5.35
N LEU A 110 -17.32 7.51 6.39
CA LEU A 110 -17.38 8.42 7.54
C LEU A 110 -16.08 8.40 8.35
N VAL A 111 -15.48 7.22 8.56
CA VAL A 111 -14.18 7.11 9.25
C VAL A 111 -13.10 7.86 8.49
N ASN A 112 -13.01 7.69 7.17
CA ASN A 112 -12.05 8.43 6.35
C ASN A 112 -12.32 9.95 6.37
N ALA A 113 -13.59 10.38 6.36
CA ALA A 113 -13.95 11.79 6.40
C ALA A 113 -13.65 12.47 7.75
N ILE A 114 -13.71 11.72 8.86
CA ILE A 114 -13.45 12.23 10.21
C ILE A 114 -11.96 12.23 10.53
N ILE A 115 -11.25 11.17 10.15
CA ILE A 115 -9.83 11.00 10.50
C ILE A 115 -8.93 11.81 9.57
N GLY A 116 -9.34 12.05 8.31
CA GLY A 116 -8.71 12.99 7.38
C GLY A 116 -7.20 12.85 7.26
#